data_AF-A0A0B5IBW0-F1
#
_entry.id   AF-A0A0B5IBW0-F1
#
_cell.length_a   1.000
_cell.length_b   1.000
_cell.length_c   1.000
_cell.angle_alpha   90.00
_cell.angle_beta   90.00
_cell.angle_gamma   90.00
#
_symmetry.space_group_name_H-M   'P 1'
#
loop_
_entity.id
_entity.type
_entity.pdbx_description
1 polymer ?
#
loop_
_entity_poly.entity_id
_entity_poly.type
_entity_poly.pdbx_seq_one_letter_code
_entity_poly.pdbx_strand_id
1 'polypeptide(L)' 'MNALHQYLFDTHRAARLGEPMPPAPGTHDVAVFRAVRDRRRFERVVAGRPARGAVRAALHRWLRPAR' A
#
# COMPACT_ATOMS: atom_id res chain seq x y z
N MET A 1 -11.88 -18.44 8.84
CA MET A 1 -10.57 -18.27 9.53
C MET A 1 -9.87 -17.07 8.91
N ASN A 2 -9.45 -16.09 9.72
CA ASN A 2 -8.79 -14.85 9.26
C ASN A 2 -7.32 -14.86 9.73
N ALA A 3 -6.39 -14.29 8.94
CA ALA A 3 -4.97 -14.21 9.23
C ALA A 3 -4.65 -13.65 10.62
N LEU A 4 -5.44 -12.66 11.08
CA LEU A 4 -5.25 -12.09 12.41
C LEU A 4 -5.57 -13.09 13.54
N HIS A 5 -6.58 -13.94 13.33
CA HIS A 5 -6.95 -14.97 14.32
C HIS A 5 -5.88 -16.07 14.39
N GLN A 6 -5.34 -16.49 13.25
CA GLN A 6 -4.25 -17.46 13.20
C GLN A 6 -2.99 -16.92 13.88
N TYR A 7 -2.64 -15.65 13.62
CA TYR A 7 -1.52 -14.99 14.26
C TYR A 7 -1.63 -14.96 15.80
N LEU A 8 -2.84 -14.76 16.36
CA LEU A 8 -3.04 -14.80 17.81
C LEU A 8 -2.78 -16.19 18.39
N PHE A 9 -3.16 -17.26 17.70
CA PHE A 9 -2.85 -18.62 18.14
C PHE A 9 -1.37 -18.96 18.02
N ASP A 10 -0.72 -18.55 16.93
CA ASP A 10 0.70 -18.82 16.72
C ASP A 10 1.59 -18.03 17.68
N THR A 11 1.23 -16.78 18.00
CA THR A 11 1.93 -15.99 19.04
C THR A 11 1.77 -16.62 20.43
N HIS A 12 0.56 -17.07 20.78
CA HIS A 12 0.33 -17.77 22.06
C HIS A 12 1.13 -19.07 22.14
N ARG A 13 1.19 -19.85 21.04
CA ARG A 13 2.00 -21.06 20.96
C ARG A 13 3.49 -20.75 21.11
N ALA A 14 4.00 -19.76 20.38
CA ALA A 14 5.41 -19.39 20.42
C ALA A 14 5.84 -18.95 21.83
N ALA A 15 5.00 -18.15 22.51
CA ALA A 15 5.23 -17.73 23.89
C ALA A 15 5.27 -18.91 24.87
N ARG A 16 4.45 -19.94 24.64
CA ARG A 16 4.43 -21.15 25.49
C ARG A 16 5.61 -22.10 25.24
N LEU A 17 6.13 -22.14 24.02
CA LEU A 17 7.23 -23.03 23.64
C LEU A 17 8.61 -22.35 23.74
N GLY A 18 8.66 -21.05 24.03
CA GLY A 18 9.90 -20.27 24.02
C GLY A 18 10.46 -20.05 22.60
N GLU A 19 9.61 -20.19 21.59
CA GLU A 19 9.98 -20.00 20.19
C GLU A 19 9.94 -18.51 19.81
N PRO A 20 10.71 -18.10 18.77
CA PRO A 20 10.68 -16.73 18.29
C PRO A 20 9.27 -16.34 17.81
N MET A 21 8.88 -15.11 18.11
CA MET A 21 7.55 -14.60 17.77
C MET A 21 7.37 -14.55 16.25
N PRO A 22 6.23 -15.02 15.71
CA PRO A 22 5.96 -14.93 14.28
C PRO A 22 5.93 -13.46 13.82
N PRO A 23 6.29 -13.17 12.57
CA PRO A 23 6.23 -11.80 12.04
C PRO A 23 4.78 -11.31 12.04
N ALA A 24 4.59 -10.04 12.38
CA ALA A 24 3.26 -9.45 12.42
C ALA A 24 2.60 -9.49 11.02
N PRO A 25 1.33 -9.88 10.93
CA PRO A 25 0.58 -9.75 9.69
C PRO A 25 0.53 -8.27 9.29
N GLY A 26 0.74 -7.98 8.01
CA GLY A 26 0.74 -6.61 7.50
C GLY A 26 2.11 -5.93 7.36
N THR A 27 3.20 -6.52 7.88
CA THR A 27 4.55 -5.94 7.73
C THR A 27 4.95 -5.77 6.25
N HIS A 28 4.54 -6.70 5.40
CA HIS A 28 4.85 -6.66 3.96
C HIS A 28 3.78 -5.97 3.12
N ASP A 29 2.61 -5.68 3.69
CA ASP A 29 1.48 -5.15 2.92
C ASP A 29 1.77 -3.73 2.44
N VAL A 30 2.48 -2.93 3.24
CA VAL A 30 2.89 -1.57 2.85
C VAL A 30 3.83 -1.60 1.64
N ALA A 31 4.74 -2.58 1.57
CA ALA A 31 5.63 -2.75 0.42
C ALA A 31 4.84 -3.15 -0.82
N VAL A 32 3.85 -4.06 -0.67
CA VAL A 32 2.93 -4.43 -1.76
C VAL A 32 2.11 -3.23 -2.24
N PHE A 33 1.56 -2.43 -1.32
CA PHE A 33 0.83 -1.20 -1.67
C PHE A 33 1.70 -0.19 -2.41
N ARG A 34 2.96 -0.01 -1.99
CA ARG A 34 3.93 0.84 -2.69
C ARG A 34 4.20 0.33 -4.11
N ALA A 35 4.47 -0.97 -4.27
CA ALA A 35 4.72 -1.58 -5.56
C ALA A 35 3.52 -1.44 -6.52
N VAL A 36 2.30 -1.64 -6.02
CA VAL A 36 1.06 -1.44 -6.81
C VAL A 36 0.91 0.02 -7.22
N ARG A 37 1.18 0.97 -6.31
CA ARG A 37 1.13 2.39 -6.62
C ARG A 37 2.16 2.79 -7.68
N ASP A 38 3.37 2.24 -7.60
CA ASP A 38 4.45 2.51 -8.56
C ASP A 38 4.15 1.90 -9.93
N ARG A 39 3.58 0.69 -9.97
CA ARG A 39 3.10 0.09 -11.21
C ARG A 39 2.02 0.94 -11.88
N ARG A 40 1.01 1.39 -11.14
CA ARG A 40 -0.02 2.31 -11.66
C ARG A 40 0.57 3.64 -12.15
N ARG A 41 1.64 4.10 -11.51
CA ARG A 41 2.35 5.32 -11.93
C ARG A 41 3.06 5.10 -13.26
N PHE A 42 3.72 3.96 -13.43
CA PHE A 42 4.41 3.59 -14.66
C PHE A 42 3.41 3.41 -15.81
N GLU A 43 2.31 2.68 -15.60
CA GLU A 43 1.24 2.50 -16.59
C GLU A 43 0.68 3.83 -17.10
N ARG A 44 0.54 4.83 -16.22
CA ARG A 44 0.11 6.18 -16.64
C ARG A 44 1.11 6.84 -17.57
N VAL A 45 2.41 6.69 -17.32
CA VAL A 45 3.47 7.25 -18.19
C VAL A 45 3.44 6.58 -19.56
N VAL A 46 3.30 5.25 -19.59
CA VAL A 46 3.16 4.49 -20.84
C VAL A 46 1.93 4.95 -21.63
N ALA A 47 0.84 5.27 -20.94
CA ALA A 47 -0.37 5.83 -21.55
C ALA A 47 -0.26 7.33 -21.91
N GLY A 48 0.93 7.94 -21.85
CA GLY A 48 1.16 9.36 -22.17
C GLY A 48 0.59 10.34 -21.13
N ARG A 49 0.17 9.86 -19.96
CA ARG A 49 -0.40 10.68 -18.88
C ARG A 49 0.67 11.03 -17.84
N PRO A 50 0.61 12.23 -17.23
CA PRO A 50 1.61 12.63 -16.25
C PRO A 50 1.59 11.74 -15.00
N ALA A 51 2.76 11.20 -14.67
CA ALA A 51 3.00 10.24 -13.57
C ALA A 51 2.73 10.83 -12.16
N ARG A 52 2.84 12.14 -12.01
CA ARG A 52 2.61 12.91 -10.76
C ARG A 52 1.91 14.21 -11.12
N GLY A 53 1.18 14.76 -10.16
CA GLY A 53 0.58 16.08 -10.32
C GLY A 53 -0.60 16.13 -11.27
N ALA A 54 -1.09 15.04 -11.87
CA ALA A 54 -2.30 15.04 -12.69
C ALA A 54 -3.52 15.59 -11.92
N VAL A 55 -3.67 15.18 -10.66
CA VAL A 55 -4.71 15.70 -9.76
C VAL A 55 -4.46 17.17 -9.43
N ARG A 56 -3.21 17.55 -9.12
CA ARG A 56 -2.84 18.94 -8.79
C ARG A 56 -2.98 19.87 -10.00
N ALA A 57 -2.68 19.40 -11.21
CA ALA A 57 -2.83 20.11 -12.47
C ALA A 57 -4.30 20.21 -12.88
N ALA A 58 -5.09 19.16 -12.69
CA ALA A 58 -6.54 19.20 -12.87
C ALA A 58 -7.19 20.19 -11.89
N LEU A 59 -6.82 20.16 -10.61
CA LEU A 59 -7.24 21.14 -9.60
C LEU A 59 -6.80 22.56 -9.95
N HIS A 60 -5.55 22.76 -10.37
CA HIS A 60 -5.07 24.08 -10.79
C HIS A 60 -5.82 24.62 -12.01
N ARG A 61 -6.17 23.74 -12.97
CA ARG A 61 -6.96 24.09 -14.14
C ARG A 61 -8.40 24.42 -13.77
N TRP A 62 -8.97 23.74 -12.78
CA TRP A 62 -10.32 24.02 -12.28
C TRP A 62 -10.38 25.32 -11.46
N LEU A 63 -9.35 25.58 -10.64
CA LEU A 63 -9.23 26.77 -9.79
C LEU A 63 -8.75 28.01 -10.56
N ARG A 64 -8.25 27.86 -11.79
CA ARG A 64 -8.04 28.97 -12.72
C ARG A 64 -9.17 28.99 -13.76
N PRO A 65 -10.34 29.55 -13.43
CA PRO A 65 -11.28 29.93 -14.48
C PRO A 65 -10.56 30.96 -15.36
N ALA A 66 -10.46 30.66 -16.65
CA ALA A 66 -10.01 31.64 -17.64
C ALA A 66 -10.96 32.84 -17.54
N ARG A 67 -10.40 34.01 -17.23
CA ARG A 67 -11.06 35.29 -17.51
C ARG A 67 -11.13 35.47 -19.02
#